data_AF-A0A9P5K7J6-F1
#
_entry.id   AF-A0A9P5K7J6-F1
#
_cell.length_a   1.000
_cell.length_b   1.000
_cell.length_c   1.000
_cell.angle_alpha   90.00
_cell.angle_beta   90.00
_cell.angle_gamma   90.00
#
_symmetry.space_group_name_H-M   'P 1'
#
loop_
_entity.id
_entity.type
_entity.pdbx_description
1 polymer ?
#
loop_
_entity_poly.entity_id
_entity_poly.type
_entity_poly.pdbx_seq_one_letter_code
_entity_poly.pdbx_strand_id
1 'polypeptide(L)'
;MLARTLRAAGSTSPSRSSSSSISSQLRTACSSSSSSAPETVPSSPIRIFRNVSALRTWRRPHLLNYRSVGLVPTMGALHDGHLSLIRAAARENHHVVVSIYVNPAQFGVAEDLASYPQTWARDTAVLRDLDRELAGDGANLGRVSAVFAPTTADMYPAGFPGQEPSSKGSFVTITPVGEVLEGASRPTFFRGVATVCMKLFNIVQPERVYFGQKDVQQTVVIRRMVEDFMLPTEVVVGETMREDDGLALSSRNVYLGARRRKVATVLSRALRAAEEAYTQGGALERDAILGAANQVAAGVLSEQAKLAPAERVMFEVDYISLADPDSMQEINTVVPTKGAILSGAVKMLPVEEPQPGEDLGHSGGPSVRLIDNIILKPNTQ
;
A
#
# COMPACT_ATOMS: atom_id res chain seq x y z
N MET A 1 70.29 1.35 -5.79
CA MET A 1 71.24 1.32 -4.66
C MET A 1 71.03 -0.02 -3.95
N LEU A 2 72.07 -0.87 -3.97
CA LEU A 2 72.30 -2.21 -3.35
C LEU A 2 71.12 -2.90 -2.62
N ALA A 3 70.65 -4.09 -3.02
CA ALA A 3 71.27 -5.44 -2.99
C ALA A 3 71.48 -6.05 -1.57
N ARG A 4 71.11 -7.35 -1.46
CA ARG A 4 71.66 -8.41 -0.55
C ARG A 4 71.14 -8.43 0.91
N THR A 5 70.91 -9.54 1.63
CA THR A 5 71.11 -11.01 1.45
C THR A 5 70.31 -11.81 2.50
N LEU A 6 70.05 -13.08 2.22
CA LEU A 6 69.59 -14.19 3.10
C LEU A 6 70.54 -14.58 4.26
N ARG A 7 69.98 -15.19 5.32
CA ARG A 7 70.38 -16.44 6.06
C ARG A 7 69.87 -16.38 7.51
N ALA A 8 69.73 -17.45 8.31
CA ALA A 8 69.33 -18.86 8.20
C ALA A 8 69.49 -19.47 9.63
N ALA A 9 68.56 -20.33 10.04
CA ALA A 9 68.67 -21.47 10.97
C ALA A 9 69.26 -21.34 12.39
N GLY A 10 68.58 -21.97 13.36
CA GLY A 10 69.15 -22.31 14.68
C GLY A 10 68.13 -23.00 15.61
N SER A 11 68.20 -24.32 15.67
CA SER A 11 67.40 -25.27 16.47
C SER A 11 67.74 -25.28 17.96
N THR A 12 66.78 -25.64 18.83
CA THR A 12 66.95 -26.61 19.94
C THR A 12 65.61 -26.96 20.61
N SER A 13 65.33 -28.27 20.74
CA SER A 13 64.47 -28.90 21.76
C SER A 13 65.42 -29.79 22.61
N PRO A 14 65.11 -30.28 23.84
CA PRO A 14 63.92 -31.12 24.10
C PRO A 14 63.40 -31.17 25.58
N SER A 15 62.49 -32.13 25.81
CA SER A 15 61.97 -32.74 27.07
C SER A 15 60.64 -32.17 27.61
N ARG A 16 59.50 -32.89 27.42
CA ARG A 16 58.91 -33.97 28.28
C ARG A 16 58.64 -33.46 29.70
N SER A 17 57.48 -33.57 30.34
CA SER A 17 56.25 -34.34 30.14
C SER A 17 55.27 -33.95 31.26
N SER A 18 53.98 -33.78 30.97
CA SER A 18 52.90 -34.21 31.87
C SER A 18 51.53 -34.03 31.20
N SER A 19 50.95 -35.17 30.88
CA SER A 19 49.56 -35.35 30.49
C SER A 19 48.66 -35.32 31.72
N SER A 20 47.67 -34.43 31.74
CA SER A 20 46.46 -34.59 32.55
C SER A 20 45.27 -33.89 31.90
N SER A 21 44.47 -34.71 31.20
CA SER A 21 43.01 -34.65 31.09
C SER A 21 42.31 -33.29 31.26
N ILE A 22 42.09 -32.60 30.15
CA ILE A 22 40.96 -31.66 30.02
C ILE A 22 39.91 -32.36 29.15
N SER A 23 39.13 -33.24 29.78
CA SER A 23 37.92 -33.80 29.19
C SER A 23 36.80 -33.62 30.20
N SER A 24 36.11 -32.50 30.11
CA SER A 24 34.69 -32.36 30.40
C SER A 24 34.30 -30.89 30.20
N GLN A 25 33.07 -30.68 29.72
CA GLN A 25 32.39 -29.38 29.61
C GLN A 25 32.52 -28.65 28.26
N LEU A 26 32.26 -29.35 27.16
CA LEU A 26 31.41 -28.81 26.10
C LEU A 26 30.03 -29.46 26.25
N ARG A 27 29.27 -29.02 27.27
CA ARG A 27 27.83 -29.28 27.29
C ARG A 27 27.21 -28.30 26.32
N THR A 28 26.78 -28.85 25.20
CA THR A 28 25.80 -28.31 24.26
C THR A 28 24.69 -27.60 25.03
N ALA A 29 24.70 -26.27 25.03
CA ALA A 29 23.51 -25.50 25.31
C ALA A 29 22.60 -25.60 24.08
N CYS A 30 21.96 -26.76 23.90
CA CYS A 30 20.71 -26.81 23.18
C CYS A 30 19.71 -26.05 24.06
N SER A 31 19.60 -24.74 23.83
CA SER A 31 18.47 -23.99 24.33
C SER A 31 17.23 -24.68 23.76
N SER A 32 16.45 -25.25 24.67
CA SER A 32 15.10 -25.72 24.39
C SER A 32 14.31 -24.53 23.87
N SER A 33 14.24 -24.37 22.54
CA SER A 33 13.22 -23.55 21.92
C SER A 33 11.90 -24.18 22.32
N SER A 34 11.22 -23.59 23.28
CA SER A 34 9.82 -23.90 23.55
C SER A 34 9.10 -23.74 22.20
N SER A 35 8.63 -24.85 21.64
CA SER A 35 7.79 -24.82 20.45
C SER A 35 6.45 -24.24 20.89
N SER A 36 6.38 -22.92 21.03
CA SER A 36 5.11 -22.23 21.14
C SER A 36 4.31 -22.59 19.90
N ALA A 37 3.04 -22.94 20.09
CA ALA A 37 2.14 -23.17 18.98
C ALA A 37 2.18 -21.96 18.03
N PRO A 38 2.10 -22.16 16.71
CA PRO A 38 2.12 -21.06 15.76
C PRO A 38 0.99 -20.07 16.09
N GLU A 39 1.32 -18.78 16.14
CA GLU A 39 0.34 -17.70 16.35
C GLU A 39 -0.70 -17.76 15.23
N THR A 40 -1.99 -17.66 15.59
CA THR A 40 -3.12 -17.71 14.65
C THR A 40 -4.13 -16.62 14.96
N VAL A 41 -4.88 -16.22 13.94
CA VAL A 41 -6.05 -15.35 14.13
C VAL A 41 -7.03 -16.06 15.08
N PRO A 42 -7.58 -15.38 16.11
CA PRO A 42 -8.49 -16.01 17.06
C PRO A 42 -9.65 -16.75 16.38
N SER A 43 -9.84 -18.02 16.74
CA SER A 43 -10.90 -18.89 16.19
C SER A 43 -10.85 -19.08 14.66
N SER A 44 -9.64 -19.06 14.08
CA SER A 44 -9.37 -19.31 12.66
C SER A 44 -8.05 -20.08 12.47
N PRO A 45 -7.89 -20.87 11.39
CA PRO A 45 -6.61 -21.50 11.05
C PRO A 45 -5.59 -20.53 10.42
N ILE A 46 -5.95 -19.26 10.16
CA ILE A 46 -5.04 -18.28 9.55
C ILE A 46 -3.83 -18.07 10.46
N ARG A 47 -2.63 -18.33 9.93
CA ARG A 47 -1.37 -18.12 10.66
C ARG A 47 -0.98 -16.65 10.70
N ILE A 48 -0.37 -16.21 11.80
CA ILE A 48 0.21 -14.88 11.93
C ILE A 48 1.74 -15.01 11.94
N PHE A 49 2.40 -14.30 11.04
CA PHE A 49 3.86 -14.22 10.96
C PHE A 49 4.32 -12.82 11.32
N ARG A 50 5.13 -12.72 12.40
CA ARG A 50 5.70 -11.45 12.88
C ARG A 50 7.09 -11.15 12.33
N ASN A 51 7.76 -12.12 11.72
CA ASN A 51 9.10 -11.94 11.17
C ASN A 51 9.27 -12.65 9.81
N VAL A 52 10.27 -12.19 9.06
CA VAL A 52 10.55 -12.63 7.70
C VAL A 52 10.93 -14.12 7.63
N SER A 53 11.73 -14.61 8.59
CA SER A 53 12.24 -15.98 8.59
C SER A 53 11.11 -17.00 8.73
N ALA A 54 10.17 -16.75 9.64
CA ALA A 54 9.03 -17.64 9.88
C ALA A 54 8.11 -17.71 8.65
N LEU A 55 7.81 -16.57 8.03
CA LEU A 55 7.00 -16.53 6.81
C LEU A 55 7.67 -17.28 5.64
N ARG A 56 8.97 -17.08 5.43
CA ARG A 56 9.73 -17.78 4.38
C ARG A 56 9.78 -19.29 4.61
N THR A 57 9.92 -19.71 5.87
CA THR A 57 9.87 -21.13 6.25
C THR A 57 8.52 -21.75 5.91
N TRP A 58 7.42 -21.02 6.17
CA TRP A 58 6.08 -21.44 5.77
C TRP A 58 5.89 -21.45 4.24
N ARG A 59 6.39 -20.44 3.52
CA ARG A 59 6.23 -20.32 2.07
C ARG A 59 6.94 -21.43 1.29
N ARG A 60 8.13 -21.83 1.73
CA ARG A 60 9.03 -22.74 1.00
C ARG A 60 8.35 -24.05 0.51
N PRO A 61 7.65 -24.83 1.35
CA PRO A 61 6.98 -26.04 0.88
C PRO A 61 5.87 -25.76 -0.15
N HIS A 62 5.17 -24.63 -0.07
CA HIS A 62 4.15 -24.27 -1.05
C HIS A 62 4.76 -23.98 -2.42
N LEU A 63 5.89 -23.26 -2.46
CA LEU A 63 6.64 -23.03 -3.68
C LEU A 63 7.12 -24.35 -4.32
N LEU A 64 7.70 -25.26 -3.53
CA LEU A 64 8.21 -26.55 -4.02
C LEU A 64 7.11 -27.48 -4.54
N ASN A 65 5.86 -27.30 -4.08
CA ASN A 65 4.71 -28.08 -4.50
C ASN A 65 3.84 -27.35 -5.54
N TYR A 66 4.35 -26.28 -6.17
CA TYR A 66 3.64 -25.47 -7.17
C TYR A 66 2.29 -24.95 -6.67
N ARG A 67 2.18 -24.66 -5.38
CA ARG A 67 0.99 -24.05 -4.78
C ARG A 67 1.13 -22.53 -4.82
N SER A 68 0.33 -21.91 -5.68
CA SER A 68 0.28 -20.45 -5.84
C SER A 68 -0.15 -19.72 -4.56
N VAL A 69 0.44 -18.54 -4.37
CA VAL A 69 0.19 -17.61 -3.28
C VAL A 69 -0.11 -16.24 -3.87
N GLY A 70 -1.31 -15.73 -3.57
CA GLY A 70 -1.68 -14.35 -3.79
C GLY A 70 -1.27 -13.48 -2.61
N LEU A 71 -0.73 -12.29 -2.87
CA LEU A 71 -0.41 -11.29 -1.84
C LEU A 71 -1.37 -10.10 -1.95
N VAL A 72 -1.97 -9.72 -0.82
CA VAL A 72 -2.73 -8.47 -0.67
C VAL A 72 -1.98 -7.56 0.32
N PRO A 73 -1.18 -6.59 -0.16
CA PRO A 73 -0.48 -5.66 0.72
C PRO A 73 -1.44 -4.62 1.32
N THR A 74 -1.47 -4.49 2.64
CA THR A 74 -2.28 -3.48 3.32
C THR A 74 -1.50 -2.81 4.47
N MET A 75 -2.02 -1.67 4.92
CA MET A 75 -1.57 -1.00 6.15
C MET A 75 -2.48 -1.29 7.36
N GLY A 76 -3.42 -2.24 7.26
CA GLY A 76 -4.48 -2.47 8.25
C GLY A 76 -5.70 -1.58 8.01
N ALA A 77 -6.56 -1.42 9.03
CA ALA A 77 -7.83 -0.71 8.93
C ALA A 77 -8.69 -1.21 7.76
N LEU A 78 -8.89 -2.53 7.75
CA LEU A 78 -9.53 -3.25 6.66
C LEU A 78 -11.00 -2.83 6.49
N HIS A 79 -11.41 -2.78 5.23
CA HIS A 79 -12.75 -2.38 4.78
C HIS A 79 -13.09 -3.15 3.50
N ASP A 80 -14.31 -3.00 2.96
CA ASP A 80 -14.79 -3.86 1.86
C ASP A 80 -13.94 -3.78 0.58
N GLY A 81 -13.30 -2.63 0.31
CA GLY A 81 -12.27 -2.52 -0.72
C GLY A 81 -11.06 -3.46 -0.54
N HIS A 82 -10.61 -3.71 0.68
CA HIS A 82 -9.57 -4.70 0.95
C HIS A 82 -10.12 -6.14 0.83
N LEU A 83 -11.36 -6.36 1.31
CA LEU A 83 -11.97 -7.69 1.27
C LEU A 83 -12.27 -8.13 -0.17
N SER A 84 -12.64 -7.20 -1.07
CA SER A 84 -12.81 -7.52 -2.49
C SER A 84 -11.52 -8.02 -3.15
N LEU A 85 -10.37 -7.41 -2.80
CA LEU A 85 -9.05 -7.87 -3.27
C LEU A 85 -8.69 -9.25 -2.72
N ILE A 86 -9.00 -9.51 -1.43
CA ILE A 86 -8.77 -10.82 -0.81
C ILE A 86 -9.65 -11.90 -1.46
N ARG A 87 -10.91 -11.58 -1.77
CA ARG A 87 -11.80 -12.48 -2.51
C ARG A 87 -11.26 -12.79 -3.90
N ALA A 88 -10.80 -11.79 -4.64
CA ALA A 88 -10.15 -12.00 -5.94
C ALA A 88 -8.91 -12.90 -5.83
N ALA A 89 -8.07 -12.65 -4.82
CA ALA A 89 -6.89 -13.47 -4.54
C ALA A 89 -7.25 -14.93 -4.21
N ALA A 90 -8.33 -15.16 -3.47
CA ALA A 90 -8.79 -16.50 -3.09
C ALA A 90 -9.34 -17.32 -4.28
N ARG A 91 -9.96 -16.65 -5.26
CA ARG A 91 -10.42 -17.29 -6.50
C ARG A 91 -9.26 -17.83 -7.34
N GLU A 92 -8.12 -17.14 -7.34
CA GLU A 92 -7.03 -17.36 -8.28
C GLU A 92 -5.80 -18.06 -7.69
N ASN A 93 -5.75 -18.24 -6.36
CA ASN A 93 -4.59 -18.79 -5.67
C ASN A 93 -4.95 -19.83 -4.61
N HIS A 94 -4.06 -20.80 -4.39
CA HIS A 94 -4.23 -21.82 -3.34
C HIS A 94 -4.14 -21.22 -1.92
N HIS A 95 -3.33 -20.19 -1.77
CA HIS A 95 -3.12 -19.50 -0.49
C HIS A 95 -3.18 -17.98 -0.70
N VAL A 96 -3.80 -17.28 0.24
CA VAL A 96 -3.74 -15.81 0.29
C VAL A 96 -2.94 -15.37 1.50
N VAL A 97 -1.97 -14.50 1.26
CA VAL A 97 -1.21 -13.78 2.29
C VAL A 97 -1.70 -12.34 2.31
N VAL A 98 -2.16 -11.88 3.48
CA VAL A 98 -2.48 -10.46 3.70
C VAL A 98 -1.35 -9.84 4.51
N SER A 99 -0.69 -8.80 4.02
CA SER A 99 0.24 -8.05 4.88
C SER A 99 -0.50 -6.93 5.60
N ILE A 100 -0.22 -6.74 6.88
CA ILE A 100 -0.69 -5.61 7.68
C ILE A 100 0.54 -4.92 8.24
N TYR A 101 0.98 -3.84 7.58
CA TYR A 101 2.15 -3.10 7.99
C TYR A 101 2.02 -1.61 7.62
N VAL A 102 1.98 -0.75 8.63
CA VAL A 102 2.06 0.71 8.44
C VAL A 102 3.52 1.06 8.17
N ASN A 103 3.85 1.27 6.90
CA ASN A 103 5.21 1.57 6.47
C ASN A 103 5.59 3.03 6.75
N PRO A 104 6.55 3.34 7.64
CA PRO A 104 6.93 4.73 7.91
C PRO A 104 7.56 5.45 6.71
N ALA A 105 8.21 4.71 5.80
CA ALA A 105 8.98 5.27 4.69
C ALA A 105 8.11 5.90 3.59
N GLN A 106 6.80 5.63 3.57
CA GLN A 106 5.84 6.25 2.65
C GLN A 106 5.05 7.39 3.31
N PHE A 107 5.41 7.82 4.52
CA PHE A 107 4.82 9.02 5.12
C PHE A 107 5.82 10.15 5.06
N GLY A 108 5.40 11.32 4.60
CA GLY A 108 6.15 12.57 4.77
C GLY A 108 6.18 13.03 6.23
N VAL A 109 7.07 13.97 6.57
CA VAL A 109 7.24 14.48 7.94
C VAL A 109 5.96 15.12 8.49
N ALA A 110 5.18 15.77 7.62
CA ALA A 110 3.93 16.42 7.98
C ALA A 110 2.70 15.50 7.81
N GLU A 111 2.89 14.22 7.49
CA GLU A 111 1.79 13.29 7.24
C GLU A 111 1.35 12.52 8.49
N ASP A 112 0.21 11.86 8.37
CA ASP A 112 -0.61 11.32 9.45
C ASP A 112 -0.09 9.99 10.07
N LEU A 113 1.23 9.73 10.07
CA LEU A 113 1.80 8.47 10.57
C LEU A 113 1.39 8.19 12.03
N ALA A 114 1.48 9.20 12.89
CA ALA A 114 1.17 9.06 14.32
C ALA A 114 -0.33 8.85 14.59
N SER A 115 -1.21 9.33 13.70
CA SER A 115 -2.66 9.24 13.84
C SER A 115 -3.28 8.13 12.97
N TYR A 116 -2.46 7.33 12.26
CA TYR A 116 -2.96 6.26 11.41
C TYR A 116 -3.69 5.19 12.26
N PRO A 117 -4.89 4.71 11.87
CA PRO A 117 -5.69 3.83 12.72
C PRO A 117 -5.02 2.48 12.98
N GLN A 118 -4.77 2.16 14.25
CA GLN A 118 -4.27 0.85 14.67
C GLN A 118 -5.44 -0.04 15.11
N THR A 119 -5.84 -0.98 14.27
CA THR A 119 -7.12 -1.69 14.40
C THR A 119 -6.98 -3.22 14.40
N TRP A 120 -5.86 -3.73 14.94
CA TRP A 120 -5.51 -5.16 14.91
C TRP A 120 -6.64 -6.13 15.30
N ALA A 121 -7.36 -5.86 16.40
CA ALA A 121 -8.45 -6.71 16.86
C ALA A 121 -9.63 -6.74 15.86
N ARG A 122 -9.93 -5.60 15.23
CA ARG A 122 -10.97 -5.50 14.19
C ARG A 122 -10.51 -6.18 12.91
N ASP A 123 -9.30 -5.89 12.44
CA ASP A 123 -8.75 -6.46 11.20
C ASP A 123 -8.71 -8.00 11.26
N THR A 124 -8.25 -8.56 12.38
CA THR A 124 -8.22 -10.02 12.58
C THR A 124 -9.61 -10.64 12.66
N ALA A 125 -10.59 -9.97 13.28
CA ALA A 125 -11.98 -10.43 13.29
C ALA A 125 -12.59 -10.44 11.88
N VAL A 126 -12.36 -9.38 11.10
CA VAL A 126 -12.82 -9.29 9.72
C VAL A 126 -12.19 -10.38 8.84
N LEU A 127 -10.88 -10.64 8.99
CA LEU A 127 -10.21 -11.71 8.25
C LEU A 127 -10.72 -13.11 8.63
N ARG A 128 -11.01 -13.35 9.91
CA ARG A 128 -11.64 -14.60 10.38
C ARG A 128 -13.00 -14.79 9.71
N ASP A 129 -13.83 -13.76 9.70
CA ASP A 129 -15.19 -13.85 9.16
C ASP A 129 -15.16 -14.03 7.63
N LEU A 130 -14.25 -13.35 6.95
CA LEU A 130 -14.00 -13.55 5.52
C LEU A 130 -13.47 -14.96 5.21
N ASP A 131 -12.57 -15.52 6.01
CA ASP A 131 -12.08 -16.90 5.80
C ASP A 131 -13.20 -17.94 5.92
N ARG A 132 -14.18 -17.72 6.79
CA ARG A 132 -15.38 -18.56 6.89
C ARG A 132 -16.28 -18.43 5.66
N GLU A 133 -16.47 -17.21 5.17
CA GLU A 133 -17.18 -16.94 3.91
C GLU A 133 -16.51 -17.69 2.74
N LEU A 134 -15.19 -17.50 2.59
CA LEU A 134 -14.41 -18.12 1.50
C LEU A 134 -14.41 -19.64 1.57
N ALA A 135 -14.38 -20.22 2.78
CA ALA A 135 -14.41 -21.68 2.96
C ALA A 135 -15.75 -22.31 2.55
N GLY A 136 -16.84 -21.55 2.57
CA GLY A 136 -18.17 -22.00 2.15
C GLY A 136 -18.40 -21.90 0.64
N ASP A 137 -17.58 -21.14 -0.08
CA ASP A 137 -17.72 -20.89 -1.50
C ASP A 137 -16.80 -21.82 -2.32
N GLY A 138 -17.42 -22.84 -2.94
CA GLY A 138 -16.75 -23.84 -3.75
C GLY A 138 -16.13 -23.31 -5.05
N ALA A 139 -16.33 -22.04 -5.40
CA ALA A 139 -15.68 -21.40 -6.54
C ALA A 139 -14.25 -20.92 -6.22
N ASN A 140 -13.85 -20.87 -4.94
CA ASN A 140 -12.52 -20.41 -4.56
C ASN A 140 -11.47 -21.52 -4.69
N LEU A 141 -10.33 -21.20 -5.31
CA LEU A 141 -9.17 -22.09 -5.34
C LEU A 141 -8.51 -22.23 -3.95
N GLY A 142 -8.61 -21.19 -3.12
CA GLY A 142 -8.00 -21.14 -1.80
C GLY A 142 -8.68 -20.15 -0.86
N ARG A 143 -7.98 -19.78 0.20
CA ARG A 143 -8.47 -18.87 1.25
C ARG A 143 -7.33 -18.14 1.94
N VAL A 144 -7.67 -17.27 2.88
CA VAL A 144 -6.67 -16.59 3.73
C VAL A 144 -5.90 -17.64 4.51
N SER A 145 -4.60 -17.75 4.22
CA SER A 145 -3.73 -18.74 4.84
C SER A 145 -2.78 -18.11 5.85
N ALA A 146 -2.43 -16.85 5.63
CA ALA A 146 -1.48 -16.14 6.49
C ALA A 146 -1.73 -14.63 6.55
N VAL A 147 -1.46 -14.06 7.72
CA VAL A 147 -1.25 -12.62 7.92
C VAL A 147 0.24 -12.39 8.17
N PHE A 148 0.86 -11.53 7.38
CA PHE A 148 2.21 -11.04 7.64
C PHE A 148 2.13 -9.67 8.31
N ALA A 149 2.45 -9.62 9.59
CA ALA A 149 2.36 -8.41 10.41
C ALA A 149 3.72 -8.13 11.08
N PRO A 150 4.74 -7.73 10.31
CA PRO A 150 6.09 -7.50 10.81
C PRO A 150 6.20 -6.21 11.63
N THR A 151 7.24 -6.12 12.46
CA THR A 151 7.65 -4.84 13.03
C THR A 151 8.47 -4.03 12.03
N THR A 152 8.64 -2.72 12.30
CA THR A 152 9.56 -1.89 11.50
C THR A 152 11.00 -2.37 11.57
N ALA A 153 11.46 -2.95 12.68
CA ALA A 153 12.80 -3.52 12.78
C ALA A 153 12.95 -4.79 11.92
N ASP A 154 11.91 -5.62 11.81
CA ASP A 154 11.91 -6.79 10.93
C ASP A 154 11.94 -6.38 9.45
N MET A 155 11.17 -5.34 9.10
CA MET A 155 11.19 -4.81 7.74
C MET A 155 12.51 -4.11 7.46
N TYR A 156 12.99 -3.24 8.35
CA TYR A 156 14.14 -2.36 8.17
C TYR A 156 15.21 -2.59 9.24
N PRO A 157 16.00 -3.69 9.14
CA PRO A 157 16.98 -4.04 10.17
C PRO A 157 18.12 -3.04 10.30
N ALA A 158 18.40 -2.26 9.23
CA ALA A 158 19.38 -1.17 9.24
C ALA A 158 18.75 0.21 9.46
N GLY A 159 17.46 0.28 9.83
CA GLY A 159 16.66 1.50 9.82
C GLY A 159 16.00 1.75 8.46
N PHE A 160 14.85 2.43 8.46
CA PHE A 160 14.15 2.78 7.22
C PHE A 160 14.74 4.06 6.63
N PRO A 161 14.77 4.21 5.28
CA PRO A 161 15.14 5.48 4.67
C PRO A 161 14.16 6.53 5.17
N GLY A 162 14.67 7.56 5.82
CA GLY A 162 13.87 8.61 6.46
C GLY A 162 12.92 9.31 5.49
N GLN A 163 12.03 10.11 6.07
CA GLN A 163 10.88 10.71 5.38
C GLN A 163 11.28 11.87 4.45
N GLU A 164 12.52 12.35 4.56
CA GLU A 164 13.08 13.44 3.76
C GLU A 164 13.59 12.96 2.39
N PRO A 165 13.46 13.79 1.33
CA PRO A 165 14.00 13.47 0.00
C PRO A 165 15.50 13.15 0.03
N SER A 166 16.27 13.88 0.83
CA SER A 166 17.74 13.74 0.97
C SER A 166 18.18 12.55 1.82
N SER A 167 17.24 11.78 2.40
CA SER A 167 17.55 10.69 3.30
C SER A 167 18.44 9.62 2.65
N LYS A 168 19.33 9.05 3.46
CA LYS A 168 20.26 7.99 3.04
C LYS A 168 19.71 6.63 3.46
N GLY A 169 19.88 5.64 2.60
CA GLY A 169 19.43 4.27 2.82
C GLY A 169 19.24 3.53 1.51
N SER A 170 18.80 2.28 1.60
CA SER A 170 18.40 1.50 0.42
C SER A 170 16.92 1.74 0.12
N PHE A 171 16.63 2.23 -1.07
CA PHE A 171 15.29 2.48 -1.56
C PHE A 171 15.17 2.11 -3.03
N VAL A 172 13.94 1.88 -3.46
CA VAL A 172 13.55 1.73 -4.87
C VAL A 172 12.78 2.97 -5.26
N THR A 173 13.16 3.60 -6.37
CA THR A 173 12.46 4.75 -6.94
C THR A 173 12.13 4.42 -8.39
N ILE A 174 10.90 4.68 -8.82
CA ILE A 174 10.42 4.42 -10.18
C ILE A 174 10.15 5.76 -10.85
N THR A 175 11.05 6.16 -11.74
CA THR A 175 10.97 7.44 -12.45
C THR A 175 10.64 7.20 -13.93
N PRO A 176 9.95 8.16 -14.59
CA PRO A 176 9.42 9.42 -14.05
C PRO A 176 8.03 9.27 -13.39
N VAL A 177 7.37 8.11 -13.51
CA VAL A 177 5.95 7.93 -13.12
C VAL A 177 5.65 8.22 -11.64
N GLY A 178 6.62 8.00 -10.74
CA GLY A 178 6.47 8.30 -9.31
C GLY A 178 6.70 9.77 -8.94
N GLU A 179 7.02 10.66 -9.88
CA GLU A 179 7.39 12.06 -9.62
C GLU A 179 6.32 13.07 -10.06
N VAL A 180 5.28 12.62 -10.78
CA VAL A 180 4.16 13.45 -11.23
C VAL A 180 2.95 13.31 -10.30
N LEU A 181 1.94 14.17 -10.44
CA LEU A 181 0.65 14.07 -9.74
C LEU A 181 0.80 13.87 -8.22
N GLU A 182 0.34 12.74 -7.64
CA GLU A 182 0.51 12.44 -6.21
C GLU A 182 1.99 12.47 -5.79
N GLY A 183 2.90 12.09 -6.66
CA GLY A 183 4.34 12.14 -6.43
C GLY A 183 4.88 13.56 -6.31
N ALA A 184 4.31 14.52 -7.05
CA ALA A 184 4.66 15.93 -6.95
C ALA A 184 4.16 16.53 -5.63
N SER A 185 2.91 16.20 -5.23
CA SER A 185 2.35 16.63 -3.93
C SER A 185 3.01 15.91 -2.74
N ARG A 186 3.57 14.71 -2.95
CA ARG A 186 4.15 13.84 -1.91
C ARG A 186 5.51 13.26 -2.35
N PRO A 187 6.59 14.07 -2.37
CA PRO A 187 7.88 13.75 -3.03
C PRO A 187 8.61 12.46 -2.60
N THR A 188 8.23 11.85 -1.47
CA THR A 188 8.83 10.60 -0.97
C THR A 188 7.86 9.42 -0.92
N PHE A 189 6.59 9.65 -1.24
CA PHE A 189 5.52 8.65 -1.08
C PHE A 189 5.79 7.40 -1.92
N PHE A 190 5.94 7.54 -3.24
CA PHE A 190 6.12 6.39 -4.13
C PHE A 190 7.47 5.70 -3.96
N ARG A 191 8.51 6.41 -3.53
CA ARG A 191 9.77 5.80 -3.10
C ARG A 191 9.54 4.87 -1.92
N GLY A 192 8.79 5.32 -0.91
CA GLY A 192 8.40 4.50 0.24
C GLY A 192 7.58 3.28 -0.15
N VAL A 193 6.58 3.48 -1.01
CA VAL A 193 5.69 2.41 -1.51
C VAL A 193 6.45 1.37 -2.34
N ALA A 194 7.24 1.79 -3.33
CA ALA A 194 8.03 0.89 -4.17
C ALA A 194 9.04 0.11 -3.32
N THR A 195 9.69 0.77 -2.35
CA THR A 195 10.64 0.12 -1.43
C THR A 195 9.97 -0.96 -0.58
N VAL A 196 8.83 -0.67 0.04
CA VAL A 196 8.15 -1.68 0.88
C VAL A 196 7.57 -2.81 0.04
N CYS A 197 7.02 -2.51 -1.14
CA CYS A 197 6.48 -3.53 -2.04
C CYS A 197 7.58 -4.45 -2.57
N MET A 198 8.73 -3.90 -3.00
CA MET A 198 9.90 -4.70 -3.38
C MET A 198 10.31 -5.67 -2.25
N LYS A 199 10.30 -5.21 -1.00
CA LYS A 199 10.63 -6.06 0.16
C LYS A 199 9.57 -7.14 0.36
N LEU A 200 8.29 -6.78 0.35
CA LEU A 200 7.20 -7.74 0.47
C LEU A 200 7.24 -8.80 -0.64
N PHE A 201 7.54 -8.42 -1.87
CA PHE A 201 7.63 -9.36 -3.01
C PHE A 201 8.81 -10.31 -2.84
N ASN A 202 9.97 -9.83 -2.36
CA ASN A 202 11.13 -10.66 -2.04
C ASN A 202 10.93 -11.55 -0.80
N ILE A 203 10.08 -11.14 0.15
CA ILE A 203 9.78 -11.90 1.36
C ILE A 203 8.76 -13.00 1.06
N VAL A 204 7.67 -12.64 0.41
CA VAL A 204 6.50 -13.51 0.17
C VAL A 204 6.70 -14.35 -1.09
N GLN A 205 7.34 -13.82 -2.13
CA GLN A 205 7.49 -14.40 -3.47
C GLN A 205 6.15 -14.78 -4.13
N PRO A 206 5.15 -13.89 -4.18
CA PRO A 206 3.82 -14.24 -4.66
C PRO A 206 3.77 -14.42 -6.18
N GLU A 207 2.96 -15.36 -6.67
CA GLU A 207 2.65 -15.49 -8.09
C GLU A 207 1.80 -14.30 -8.56
N ARG A 208 0.93 -13.78 -7.70
CA ARG A 208 0.11 -12.59 -7.97
C ARG A 208 0.06 -11.64 -6.79
N VAL A 209 0.04 -10.34 -7.08
CA VAL A 209 -0.18 -9.29 -6.09
C VAL A 209 -1.40 -8.45 -6.46
N TYR A 210 -2.24 -8.13 -5.48
CA TYR A 210 -3.51 -7.46 -5.67
C TYR A 210 -3.47 -6.06 -5.09
N PHE A 211 -3.79 -5.06 -5.91
CA PHE A 211 -3.90 -3.66 -5.51
C PHE A 211 -5.24 -3.08 -5.95
N GLY A 212 -5.77 -2.12 -5.19
CA GLY A 212 -7.00 -1.41 -5.54
C GLY A 212 -6.73 -0.30 -6.55
N GLN A 213 -7.59 -0.16 -7.55
CA GLN A 213 -7.56 0.90 -8.56
C GLN A 213 -7.64 2.28 -7.93
N LYS A 214 -8.26 2.44 -6.75
CA LYS A 214 -8.42 3.71 -6.05
C LYS A 214 -7.13 4.54 -5.98
N ASP A 215 -6.01 3.86 -5.75
CA ASP A 215 -4.67 4.45 -5.75
C ASP A 215 -4.03 4.25 -7.14
N VAL A 216 -4.66 4.76 -8.21
CA VAL A 216 -4.34 4.37 -9.60
C VAL A 216 -2.87 4.59 -9.95
N GLN A 217 -2.28 5.71 -9.57
CA GLN A 217 -0.86 5.98 -9.82
C GLN A 217 0.05 4.99 -9.09
N GLN A 218 -0.33 4.53 -7.89
CA GLN A 218 0.37 3.44 -7.21
C GLN A 218 0.35 2.17 -8.06
N THR A 219 -0.80 1.83 -8.65
CA THR A 219 -0.89 0.63 -9.49
C THR A 219 0.01 0.73 -10.73
N VAL A 220 0.12 1.91 -11.35
CA VAL A 220 1.02 2.13 -12.50
C VAL A 220 2.50 2.07 -12.07
N VAL A 221 2.85 2.72 -10.95
CA VAL A 221 4.20 2.63 -10.35
C VAL A 221 4.59 1.18 -10.06
N ILE A 222 3.68 0.38 -9.50
CA ILE A 222 3.96 -1.03 -9.17
C ILE A 222 4.04 -1.90 -10.42
N ARG A 223 3.19 -1.69 -11.42
CA ARG A 223 3.29 -2.39 -12.72
C ARG A 223 4.65 -2.12 -13.37
N ARG A 224 5.06 -0.86 -13.42
CA ARG A 224 6.36 -0.43 -13.94
C ARG A 224 7.52 -1.04 -13.16
N MET A 225 7.43 -1.05 -11.82
CA MET A 225 8.43 -1.71 -10.97
C MET A 225 8.55 -3.20 -11.26
N VAL A 226 7.44 -3.91 -11.42
CA VAL A 226 7.43 -5.35 -11.72
C VAL A 226 8.06 -5.62 -13.08
N GLU A 227 7.72 -4.82 -14.09
CA GLU A 227 8.29 -4.91 -15.44
C GLU A 227 9.80 -4.61 -15.46
N ASP A 228 10.20 -3.43 -14.98
CA ASP A 228 11.59 -2.95 -15.06
C ASP A 228 12.57 -3.81 -14.26
N PHE A 229 12.14 -4.34 -13.12
CA PHE A 229 12.94 -5.24 -12.28
C PHE A 229 12.71 -6.72 -12.60
N MET A 230 11.93 -7.04 -13.64
CA MET A 230 11.63 -8.41 -14.10
C MET A 230 11.16 -9.32 -12.96
N LEU A 231 10.31 -8.80 -12.09
CA LEU A 231 9.82 -9.55 -10.93
C LEU A 231 8.86 -10.65 -11.42
N PRO A 232 9.01 -11.90 -10.96
CA PRO A 232 8.18 -13.02 -11.40
C PRO A 232 6.82 -13.01 -10.67
N THR A 233 6.06 -11.93 -10.81
CA THR A 233 4.75 -11.74 -10.19
C THR A 233 3.81 -11.00 -11.11
N GLU A 234 2.53 -11.36 -11.12
CA GLU A 234 1.49 -10.67 -11.86
C GLU A 234 0.82 -9.59 -10.99
N VAL A 235 0.63 -8.38 -11.51
CA VAL A 235 -0.07 -7.30 -10.80
C VAL A 235 -1.55 -7.29 -11.21
N VAL A 236 -2.41 -7.73 -10.30
CA VAL A 236 -3.87 -7.69 -10.47
C VAL A 236 -4.41 -6.42 -9.84
N VAL A 237 -5.23 -5.68 -10.60
CA VAL A 237 -5.85 -4.43 -10.15
C VAL A 237 -7.34 -4.64 -9.99
N GLY A 238 -7.85 -4.52 -8.76
CA GLY A 238 -9.28 -4.61 -8.47
C GLY A 238 -9.95 -3.23 -8.56
N GLU A 239 -11.19 -3.19 -9.05
CA GLU A 239 -11.95 -1.94 -9.17
C GLU A 239 -12.12 -1.21 -7.83
N THR A 240 -12.23 0.12 -7.90
CA THR A 240 -12.49 0.96 -6.72
C THR A 240 -13.87 0.64 -6.15
N MET A 241 -13.90 0.09 -4.94
CA MET A 241 -15.14 -0.05 -4.17
C MET A 241 -15.61 1.32 -3.68
N ARG A 242 -16.91 1.59 -3.82
CA ARG A 242 -17.55 2.87 -3.50
C ARG A 242 -18.71 2.65 -2.54
N GLU A 243 -19.02 3.68 -1.75
CA GLU A 243 -20.28 3.81 -1.04
C GLU A 243 -21.42 4.07 -2.05
N ASP A 244 -22.68 3.90 -1.63
CA ASP A 244 -23.86 4.01 -2.52
C ASP A 244 -23.96 5.38 -3.19
N ASP A 245 -23.47 6.44 -2.54
CA ASP A 245 -23.44 7.80 -3.08
C ASP A 245 -22.22 8.08 -3.98
N GLY A 246 -21.40 7.06 -4.24
CA GLY A 246 -20.25 7.11 -5.14
C GLY A 246 -18.93 7.53 -4.50
N LEU A 247 -18.89 7.83 -3.19
CA LEU A 247 -17.62 8.11 -2.51
C LEU A 247 -16.72 6.87 -2.50
N ALA A 248 -15.46 7.01 -2.92
CA ALA A 248 -14.50 5.92 -2.85
C ALA A 248 -14.25 5.51 -1.39
N LEU A 249 -14.31 4.20 -1.10
CA LEU A 249 -14.03 3.68 0.23
C LEU A 249 -12.57 3.94 0.61
N SER A 250 -12.35 4.48 1.81
CA SER A 250 -11.02 4.80 2.34
C SER A 250 -11.02 4.70 3.84
N SER A 251 -9.93 4.18 4.42
CA SER A 251 -9.73 4.25 5.88
C SER A 251 -9.72 5.69 6.40
N ARG A 252 -9.42 6.69 5.55
CA ARG A 252 -9.47 8.11 5.91
C ARG A 252 -10.88 8.71 5.98
N ASN A 253 -11.92 8.02 5.51
CA ASN A 253 -13.29 8.55 5.56
C ASN A 253 -13.78 8.73 7.01
N VAL A 254 -13.23 7.97 7.96
CA VAL A 254 -13.56 8.06 9.40
C VAL A 254 -13.22 9.43 10.00
N TYR A 255 -12.33 10.20 9.36
CA TYR A 255 -11.95 11.54 9.83
C TYR A 255 -12.90 12.62 9.36
N LEU A 256 -13.85 12.36 8.45
CA LEU A 256 -14.68 13.41 7.84
C LEU A 256 -15.76 13.96 8.78
N GLY A 257 -16.35 13.11 9.61
CA GLY A 257 -17.56 13.44 10.36
C GLY A 257 -18.76 13.65 9.44
N ALA A 258 -19.94 13.81 10.03
CA ALA A 258 -21.21 13.81 9.29
C ALA A 258 -21.31 14.93 8.25
N ARG A 259 -20.90 16.17 8.59
CA ARG A 259 -21.06 17.33 7.71
C ARG A 259 -20.14 17.27 6.50
N ARG A 260 -18.84 17.03 6.70
CA ARG A 260 -17.87 16.95 5.59
C ARG A 260 -18.07 15.71 4.74
N ARG A 261 -18.55 14.60 5.31
CA ARG A 261 -18.88 13.38 4.56
C ARG A 261 -19.90 13.64 3.46
N LYS A 262 -20.91 14.50 3.68
CA LYS A 262 -21.90 14.87 2.65
C LYS A 262 -21.26 15.59 1.46
N VAL A 263 -20.29 16.47 1.73
CA VAL A 263 -19.61 17.27 0.69
C VAL A 263 -18.45 16.52 0.03
N ALA A 264 -17.88 15.50 0.70
CA ALA A 264 -16.76 14.70 0.20
C ALA A 264 -17.02 14.01 -1.15
N THR A 265 -18.28 13.84 -1.55
CA THR A 265 -18.67 13.31 -2.88
C THR A 265 -18.29 14.24 -4.03
N VAL A 266 -17.87 15.49 -3.76
CA VAL A 266 -17.51 16.49 -4.78
C VAL A 266 -16.47 16.00 -5.77
N LEU A 267 -15.45 15.27 -5.32
CA LEU A 267 -14.41 14.75 -6.20
C LEU A 267 -14.96 13.67 -7.14
N SER A 268 -15.71 12.71 -6.61
CA SER A 268 -16.36 11.65 -7.40
C SER A 268 -17.32 12.25 -8.45
N ARG A 269 -18.13 13.25 -8.05
CA ARG A 269 -19.02 13.98 -8.95
C ARG A 269 -18.26 14.74 -10.04
N ALA A 270 -17.17 15.42 -9.69
CA ALA A 270 -16.34 16.15 -10.65
C ALA A 270 -15.71 15.21 -11.68
N LEU A 271 -15.13 14.09 -11.24
CA LEU A 271 -14.54 13.10 -12.14
C LEU A 271 -15.59 12.46 -13.06
N ARG A 272 -16.80 12.17 -12.56
CA ARG A 272 -17.91 11.67 -13.39
C ARG A 272 -18.36 12.67 -14.45
N ALA A 273 -18.41 13.97 -14.13
CA ALA A 273 -18.73 14.98 -15.12
C ALA A 273 -17.67 15.04 -16.25
N ALA A 274 -16.39 14.87 -15.92
CA ALA A 274 -15.33 14.73 -16.91
C ALA A 274 -15.45 13.42 -17.72
N GLU A 275 -15.79 12.30 -17.09
CA GLU A 275 -16.07 11.03 -17.77
C GLU A 275 -17.26 11.16 -18.75
N GLU A 276 -18.33 11.84 -18.35
CA GLU A 276 -19.50 12.10 -19.20
C GLU A 276 -19.14 12.98 -20.40
N ALA A 277 -18.30 14.00 -20.20
CA ALA A 277 -17.78 14.83 -21.30
C ALA A 277 -17.02 14.00 -22.35
N TYR A 278 -16.24 12.99 -21.91
CA TYR A 278 -15.55 12.06 -22.81
C TYR A 278 -16.51 11.06 -23.47
N THR A 279 -17.32 10.35 -22.66
CA THR A 279 -18.11 9.20 -23.12
C THR A 279 -19.38 9.59 -23.89
N GLN A 280 -20.08 10.63 -23.46
CA GLN A 280 -21.34 11.08 -24.07
C GLN A 280 -21.12 12.34 -24.93
N GLY A 281 -20.25 13.24 -24.47
CA GLY A 281 -19.92 14.47 -25.19
C GLY A 281 -18.90 14.27 -26.32
N GLY A 282 -18.21 13.12 -26.38
CA GLY A 282 -17.18 12.84 -27.38
C GLY A 282 -15.94 13.75 -27.26
N ALA A 283 -15.76 14.42 -26.13
CA ALA A 283 -14.64 15.33 -25.92
C ALA A 283 -13.33 14.54 -25.84
N LEU A 284 -12.33 14.94 -26.62
CA LEU A 284 -10.98 14.40 -26.55
C LEU A 284 -9.97 15.39 -25.98
N GLU A 285 -10.27 16.69 -26.05
CA GLU A 285 -9.39 17.74 -25.56
C GLU A 285 -9.52 17.92 -24.04
N ARG A 286 -8.37 18.06 -23.38
CA ARG A 286 -8.22 18.21 -21.94
C ARG A 286 -9.10 19.31 -21.37
N ASP A 287 -9.15 20.47 -22.01
CA ASP A 287 -9.90 21.62 -21.52
C ASP A 287 -11.41 21.35 -21.48
N ALA A 288 -11.94 20.63 -22.45
CA ALA A 288 -13.35 20.25 -22.48
C ALA A 288 -13.67 19.21 -21.38
N ILE A 289 -12.81 18.19 -21.25
CA ILE A 289 -12.98 17.12 -20.25
C ILE A 289 -12.84 17.68 -18.83
N LEU A 290 -11.72 18.35 -18.53
CA LEU A 290 -11.45 18.89 -17.20
C LEU A 290 -12.32 20.12 -16.90
N GLY A 291 -12.77 20.86 -17.91
CA GLY A 291 -13.73 21.94 -17.75
C GLY A 291 -15.00 21.49 -17.05
N ALA A 292 -15.53 20.32 -17.40
CA ALA A 292 -16.71 19.74 -16.74
C ALA A 292 -16.45 19.42 -15.25
N ALA A 293 -15.31 18.81 -14.93
CA ALA A 293 -14.93 18.53 -13.55
C ALA A 293 -14.74 19.81 -12.72
N ASN A 294 -14.05 20.80 -13.29
CA ASN A 294 -13.76 22.07 -12.63
C ASN A 294 -15.04 22.87 -12.35
N GLN A 295 -16.01 22.85 -13.28
CA GLN A 295 -17.32 23.48 -13.07
C GLN A 295 -18.07 22.87 -11.89
N VAL A 296 -18.06 21.54 -11.75
CA VAL A 296 -18.68 20.87 -10.60
C VAL A 296 -18.01 21.28 -9.29
N ALA A 297 -16.68 21.23 -9.22
CA ALA A 297 -15.95 21.60 -8.02
C ALA A 297 -16.19 23.07 -7.62
N ALA A 298 -16.10 23.99 -8.59
CA ALA A 298 -16.35 25.42 -8.38
C ALA A 298 -17.81 25.70 -7.96
N GLY A 299 -18.77 25.00 -8.57
CA GLY A 299 -20.18 25.11 -8.20
C GLY A 299 -20.43 24.69 -6.76
N VAL A 300 -19.88 23.56 -6.33
CA VAL A 300 -20.02 23.11 -4.92
C VAL A 300 -19.36 24.11 -3.97
N LEU A 301 -18.17 24.64 -4.28
CA LEU A 301 -17.53 25.69 -3.48
C LEU A 301 -18.40 26.95 -3.38
N SER A 302 -19.01 27.38 -4.49
CA SER A 302 -19.89 28.54 -4.52
C SER A 302 -21.12 28.34 -3.63
N GLU A 303 -21.74 27.16 -3.67
CA GLU A 303 -22.87 26.85 -2.78
C GLU A 303 -22.45 26.81 -1.31
N GLN A 304 -21.29 26.22 -0.99
CA GLN A 304 -20.77 26.22 0.38
C GLN A 304 -20.42 27.62 0.89
N ALA A 305 -19.92 28.50 0.01
CA ALA A 305 -19.57 29.87 0.36
C ALA A 305 -20.79 30.74 0.72
N LYS A 306 -22.00 30.37 0.28
CA LYS A 306 -23.26 31.05 0.63
C LYS A 306 -23.78 30.67 2.03
N LEU A 307 -23.31 29.55 2.58
CA LEU A 307 -23.73 29.05 3.90
C LEU A 307 -22.95 29.73 5.03
N ALA A 308 -23.53 29.76 6.22
CA ALA A 308 -22.84 30.24 7.42
C ALA A 308 -21.69 29.29 7.82
N PRO A 309 -20.64 29.78 8.52
CA PRO A 309 -19.54 28.92 9.02
C PRO A 309 -20.00 27.69 9.82
N ALA A 310 -21.11 27.84 10.57
CA ALA A 310 -21.76 26.77 11.32
C ALA A 310 -22.34 25.63 10.45
N GLU A 311 -22.57 25.87 9.16
CA GLU A 311 -23.24 24.93 8.25
C GLU A 311 -22.36 24.51 7.06
N ARG A 312 -21.40 25.35 6.68
CA ARG A 312 -20.58 25.14 5.48
C ARG A 312 -19.45 24.14 5.70
N VAL A 313 -18.91 23.68 4.58
CA VAL A 313 -17.70 22.85 4.47
C VAL A 313 -16.83 23.44 3.37
N MET A 314 -15.61 23.79 3.73
CA MET A 314 -14.60 24.25 2.79
C MET A 314 -13.67 23.10 2.39
N PHE A 315 -13.20 23.13 1.15
CA PHE A 315 -12.20 22.20 0.65
C PHE A 315 -11.29 22.89 -0.38
N GLU A 316 -10.10 22.33 -0.55
CA GLU A 316 -9.13 22.78 -1.55
C GLU A 316 -8.98 21.67 -2.60
N VAL A 317 -9.00 22.04 -3.88
CA VAL A 317 -8.63 21.12 -4.95
C VAL A 317 -7.11 21.15 -5.05
N ASP A 318 -6.45 20.05 -4.72
CA ASP A 318 -4.99 19.92 -4.86
C ASP A 318 -4.66 19.74 -6.35
N TYR A 319 -5.34 18.79 -7.00
CA TYR A 319 -5.34 18.70 -8.46
C TYR A 319 -6.56 17.93 -8.99
N ILE A 320 -6.89 18.16 -10.25
CA ILE A 320 -7.70 17.28 -11.10
C ILE A 320 -6.94 17.16 -12.42
N SER A 321 -6.64 15.94 -12.84
CA SER A 321 -5.74 15.66 -13.94
C SER A 321 -6.33 14.67 -14.93
N LEU A 322 -5.97 14.87 -16.20
CA LEU A 322 -6.13 13.92 -17.30
C LEU A 322 -4.73 13.46 -17.72
N ALA A 323 -4.46 12.16 -17.57
CA ALA A 323 -3.13 11.61 -17.76
C ALA A 323 -3.12 10.39 -18.69
N ASP A 324 -1.97 10.17 -19.33
CA ASP A 324 -1.67 8.95 -20.07
C ASP A 324 -1.66 7.74 -19.13
N PRO A 325 -2.31 6.62 -19.49
CA PRO A 325 -2.52 5.51 -18.56
C PRO A 325 -1.25 4.73 -18.19
N ASP A 326 -0.18 4.82 -18.98
CA ASP A 326 1.06 4.07 -18.75
C ASP A 326 2.11 4.92 -18.05
N SER A 327 2.23 6.19 -18.45
CA SER A 327 3.27 7.09 -17.96
C SER A 327 2.80 8.00 -16.82
N MET A 328 1.48 8.14 -16.63
CA MET A 328 0.84 9.13 -15.75
C MET A 328 1.20 10.58 -16.07
N GLN A 329 1.84 10.84 -17.21
CA GLN A 329 2.10 12.19 -17.69
C GLN A 329 0.80 12.84 -18.12
N GLU A 330 0.65 14.12 -17.81
CA GLU A 330 -0.52 14.88 -18.21
C GLU A 330 -0.56 15.01 -19.74
N ILE A 331 -1.74 14.80 -20.31
CA ILE A 331 -1.97 14.89 -21.75
C ILE A 331 -2.95 16.00 -22.09
N ASN A 332 -2.77 16.60 -23.27
CA ASN A 332 -3.67 17.62 -23.81
C ASN A 332 -4.83 17.01 -24.59
N THR A 333 -4.63 15.84 -25.19
CA THR A 333 -5.64 15.18 -26.04
C THR A 333 -5.63 13.68 -25.76
N VAL A 334 -6.82 13.10 -25.57
CA VAL A 334 -6.99 11.65 -25.41
C VAL A 334 -6.82 10.95 -26.75
N VAL A 335 -5.96 9.93 -26.80
CA VAL A 335 -5.88 9.03 -27.95
C VAL A 335 -7.03 8.01 -27.82
N PRO A 336 -8.04 8.01 -28.72
CA PRO A 336 -9.26 7.22 -28.51
C PRO A 336 -9.01 5.72 -28.37
N THR A 337 -8.01 5.17 -29.07
CA THR A 337 -7.65 3.75 -29.01
C THR A 337 -6.91 3.35 -27.73
N LYS A 338 -6.42 4.32 -26.97
CA LYS A 338 -5.68 4.11 -25.72
C LYS A 338 -6.52 4.48 -24.49
N GLY A 339 -7.39 5.47 -24.60
CA GLY A 339 -8.08 6.05 -23.46
C GLY A 339 -7.14 6.91 -22.61
N ALA A 340 -7.53 7.16 -21.35
CA ALA A 340 -6.80 8.02 -20.42
C ALA A 340 -7.17 7.72 -18.95
N ILE A 341 -6.48 8.34 -18.01
CA ILE A 341 -6.82 8.30 -16.58
C ILE A 341 -7.23 9.70 -16.13
N LEU A 342 -8.45 9.81 -15.60
CA LEU A 342 -8.85 10.93 -14.77
C LEU A 342 -8.47 10.62 -13.33
N SER A 343 -7.77 11.52 -12.67
CA SER A 343 -7.48 11.39 -11.24
C SER A 343 -7.52 12.75 -10.57
N GLY A 344 -7.80 12.78 -9.26
CA GLY A 344 -7.79 14.02 -8.52
C GLY A 344 -7.61 13.81 -7.03
N ALA A 345 -7.27 14.91 -6.37
CA ALA A 345 -7.16 14.99 -4.93
C ALA A 345 -7.83 16.25 -4.42
N VAL A 346 -8.64 16.10 -3.37
CA VAL A 346 -9.25 17.22 -2.65
C VAL A 346 -8.92 17.14 -1.18
N LYS A 347 -8.60 18.28 -0.59
CA LYS A 347 -8.33 18.42 0.83
C LYS A 347 -9.54 19.04 1.51
N MET A 348 -10.30 18.21 2.22
CA MET A 348 -11.39 18.67 3.08
C MET A 348 -10.78 19.41 4.26
N LEU A 349 -11.15 20.68 4.46
CA LEU A 349 -10.66 21.48 5.57
C LEU A 349 -11.38 21.08 6.87
N PRO A 350 -10.81 21.38 8.05
CA PRO A 350 -11.54 21.28 9.31
C PRO A 350 -12.82 22.11 9.25
N VAL A 351 -13.83 21.68 10.01
CA VAL A 351 -15.04 22.47 10.22
C VAL A 351 -14.68 23.79 10.92
N GLU A 352 -15.18 24.92 10.42
CA GLU A 352 -14.86 26.25 10.94
C GLU A 352 -15.57 26.57 12.26
N GLU A 353 -16.86 26.27 12.36
CA GLU A 353 -17.66 26.50 13.57
C GLU A 353 -18.44 25.22 13.93
N PRO A 354 -17.80 24.29 14.68
CA PRO A 354 -18.44 23.09 15.18
C PRO A 354 -19.60 23.40 16.12
N GLN A 355 -20.72 22.70 15.96
CA GLN A 355 -21.83 22.78 16.92
C GLN A 355 -21.62 21.82 18.12
N PRO A 356 -22.17 22.13 19.30
CA PRO A 356 -22.11 21.22 20.45
C PRO A 356 -22.66 19.83 20.11
N GLY A 357 -21.85 18.80 20.31
CA GLY A 357 -22.22 17.41 20.02
C GLY A 357 -22.16 17.01 18.54
N GLU A 358 -21.67 17.88 17.65
CA GLU A 358 -21.49 17.55 16.23
C GLU A 358 -20.46 16.44 16.04
N ASP A 359 -20.76 15.46 15.19
CA ASP A 359 -19.79 14.47 14.76
C ASP A 359 -18.79 15.09 13.77
N LEU A 360 -17.61 15.41 14.29
CA LEU A 360 -16.48 15.94 13.51
C LEU A 360 -15.62 14.84 12.87
N GLY A 361 -15.89 13.57 13.18
CA GLY A 361 -15.07 12.43 12.81
C GLY A 361 -13.95 12.16 13.81
N HIS A 362 -13.14 11.14 13.50
CA HIS A 362 -12.06 10.71 14.37
C HIS A 362 -11.01 11.81 14.60
N SER A 363 -10.34 11.78 15.77
CA SER A 363 -9.29 12.74 16.15
C SER A 363 -9.69 14.23 16.05
N GLY A 364 -10.96 14.55 16.27
CA GLY A 364 -11.45 15.93 16.23
C GLY A 364 -11.60 16.49 14.80
N GLY A 365 -11.55 15.63 13.79
CA GLY A 365 -11.79 16.03 12.41
C GLY A 365 -10.68 16.87 11.79
N PRO A 366 -9.43 16.38 11.72
CA PRO A 366 -8.35 17.09 11.05
C PRO A 366 -8.66 17.26 9.56
N SER A 367 -7.82 18.02 8.86
CA SER A 367 -7.92 18.08 7.40
C SER A 367 -7.75 16.69 6.78
N VAL A 368 -8.59 16.34 5.80
CA VAL A 368 -8.61 15.02 5.18
C VAL A 368 -8.35 15.17 3.69
N ARG A 369 -7.23 14.62 3.21
CA ARG A 369 -6.91 14.56 1.78
C ARG A 369 -7.51 13.28 1.18
N LEU A 370 -8.52 13.46 0.33
CA LEU A 370 -9.21 12.41 -0.40
C LEU A 370 -8.65 12.33 -1.82
N ILE A 371 -8.56 11.12 -2.36
CA ILE A 371 -8.16 10.87 -3.74
C ILE A 371 -9.20 9.98 -4.41
N ASP A 372 -9.35 10.13 -5.73
CA ASP A 372 -10.23 9.31 -6.54
C ASP A 372 -9.75 9.31 -8.00
N ASN A 373 -10.22 8.36 -8.80
CA ASN A 373 -9.89 8.23 -10.21
C ASN A 373 -10.99 7.52 -11.01
N ILE A 374 -10.96 7.73 -12.32
CA ILE A 374 -11.74 7.03 -13.33
C ILE A 374 -10.82 6.69 -14.51
N ILE A 375 -10.87 5.44 -14.98
CA ILE A 375 -10.17 5.02 -16.19
C ILE A 375 -11.10 5.25 -17.38
N LEU A 376 -10.74 6.20 -18.24
CA LEU A 376 -11.42 6.42 -19.51
C LEU A 376 -11.02 5.31 -20.48
N LYS A 377 -11.96 4.40 -20.76
CA LYS A 377 -11.71 3.26 -21.65
C LYS A 377 -11.51 3.72 -23.09
N PRO A 378 -10.75 2.97 -23.90
CA PRO A 378 -10.66 3.21 -25.33
C PRO A 378 -12.03 3.31 -25.99
N ASN A 379 -12.27 4.37 -26.77
CA ASN A 379 -13.42 4.46 -27.63
C ASN A 379 -13.07 3.78 -28.96
N THR A 380 -13.61 2.58 -29.17
CA THR A 380 -13.36 1.75 -30.38
C THR A 380 -14.45 1.92 -31.44
N GLN A 381 -15.29 2.96 -31.31
CA GLN A 381 -16.26 3.34 -32.35
C GLN A 381 -15.59 3.91 -33.59
#